data_AF-A0A5N7ATB0-F1
#
_entry.id   AF-A0A5N7ATB0-F1
#
_cell.length_a   1.000
_cell.length_b   1.000
_cell.length_c   1.000
_cell.angle_alpha   90.00
_cell.angle_beta   90.00
_cell.angle_gamma   90.00
#
_symmetry.space_group_name_H-M   'P 1'
#
loop_
_entity.id
_entity.type
_entity.pdbx_description
1 polymer ?
#
loop_
_entity_poly.entity_id
_entity_poly.type
_entity_poly.pdbx_seq_one_letter_code
_entity_poly.pdbx_strand_id
1 'polypeptide(L)'
;MSPLFLGLACLVANALATGGIYKQPIVESFVAIDMYVSLPVNTTTPAGIVSKVPIVSGAITGGFNGQLVQNISTSNEAMLPLTGGEYSSSDSNLILENDQGGRIFASLRGLTTYANMALHGFGSAFLATDLEEFYWVNGEVFLVEWEGNFMTGLAQFQLSTITSGGRKDNQTIKALAPPQ
;
A
#
# COMPACT_ATOMS: atom_id res chain seq x y z
N MET A 1 -0.31 -44.12 27.05
CA MET A 1 0.94 -43.69 26.41
C MET A 1 0.59 -42.89 25.18
N SER A 2 0.79 -41.57 25.24
CA SER A 2 0.60 -40.62 24.13
C SER A 2 1.98 -40.28 23.56
N PRO A 3 2.11 -40.27 22.23
CA PRO A 3 2.82 -39.20 21.53
C PRO A 3 1.99 -38.78 20.30
N LEU A 4 2.06 -37.59 19.73
CA LEU A 4 2.82 -36.37 19.95
C LEU A 4 2.23 -35.41 18.89
N PHE A 5 1.99 -34.18 19.27
CA PHE A 5 1.61 -33.04 18.44
C PHE A 5 2.15 -33.09 16.99
N LEU A 6 1.26 -33.19 16.00
CA LEU A 6 1.52 -32.74 14.62
C LEU A 6 1.29 -31.22 14.55
N GLY A 7 2.22 -30.48 15.16
CA GLY A 7 2.44 -29.07 14.84
C GLY A 7 3.53 -29.00 13.78
N LEU A 8 3.17 -29.16 12.50
CA LEU A 8 4.09 -28.81 11.42
C LEU A 8 3.77 -27.40 10.96
N ALA A 9 4.49 -26.46 11.56
CA ALA A 9 4.61 -25.10 11.12
C ALA A 9 5.05 -25.09 9.64
N CYS A 10 4.13 -24.74 8.73
CA CYS A 10 4.49 -24.19 7.43
C CYS A 10 5.04 -22.79 7.64
N LEU A 11 6.24 -22.70 8.20
CA LEU A 11 7.03 -21.49 8.17
C LEU A 11 8.33 -21.82 7.45
N VAL A 12 8.75 -20.86 6.64
CA VAL A 12 10.04 -20.78 5.96
C VAL A 12 10.08 -21.44 4.57
N ALA A 13 9.30 -20.88 3.64
CA ALA A 13 9.71 -20.82 2.24
C ALA A 13 10.83 -19.78 2.04
N ASN A 14 11.97 -19.94 2.74
CA ASN A 14 13.21 -19.22 2.40
C ASN A 14 13.94 -20.03 1.32
N ALA A 15 13.39 -20.06 0.12
CA ALA A 15 14.05 -20.64 -1.04
C ALA A 15 14.60 -19.52 -1.94
N LEU A 16 15.88 -19.20 -1.71
CA LEU A 16 16.88 -18.93 -2.76
C LEU A 16 16.58 -17.80 -3.77
N ALA A 17 16.80 -16.55 -3.37
CA ALA A 17 17.19 -15.45 -4.26
C ALA A 17 18.56 -14.85 -3.89
N THR A 18 19.47 -15.66 -3.34
CA THR A 18 20.74 -15.20 -2.73
C THR A 18 21.88 -14.92 -3.71
N GLY A 19 21.65 -14.99 -5.02
CA GLY A 19 22.65 -14.68 -6.06
C GLY A 19 22.69 -13.22 -6.52
N GLY A 20 21.76 -12.37 -6.07
CA GLY A 20 21.68 -10.97 -6.48
C GLY A 20 22.66 -10.03 -5.76
N ILE A 21 22.95 -8.87 -6.36
CA ILE A 21 23.72 -7.78 -5.74
C ILE A 21 22.99 -7.20 -4.51
N TYR A 22 21.68 -7.43 -4.42
CA TYR A 22 20.79 -6.92 -3.39
C TYR A 22 20.30 -8.04 -2.47
N LYS A 23 20.18 -7.74 -1.16
CA LYS A 23 19.44 -8.60 -0.24
C LYS A 23 17.94 -8.47 -0.54
N GLN A 24 17.17 -9.54 -0.31
CA GLN A 24 15.71 -9.43 -0.34
C GLN A 24 15.26 -8.40 0.71
N PRO A 25 14.29 -7.54 0.37
CA PRO A 25 13.78 -6.59 1.32
C PRO A 25 12.97 -7.30 2.41
N ILE A 26 13.23 -6.95 3.66
CA ILE A 26 12.37 -7.31 4.80
C ILE A 26 11.32 -6.21 4.90
N VAL A 27 10.06 -6.63 5.03
CA VAL A 27 8.92 -5.72 5.14
C VAL A 27 8.28 -5.85 6.51
N GLU A 28 7.83 -4.74 7.06
CA GLU A 28 7.06 -4.70 8.31
C GLU A 28 5.76 -3.93 8.09
N SER A 29 4.66 -4.49 8.58
CA SER A 29 3.34 -3.85 8.48
C SER A 29 3.33 -2.53 9.26
N PHE A 30 2.87 -1.45 8.64
CA PHE A 30 2.70 -0.16 9.30
C PHE A 30 1.23 0.14 9.56
N VAL A 31 0.42 0.26 8.50
CA VAL A 31 -1.01 0.55 8.63
C VAL A 31 -1.84 -0.30 7.68
N ALA A 32 -2.96 -0.80 8.18
CA ALA A 32 -4.00 -1.43 7.39
C ALA A 32 -5.20 -0.47 7.28
N ILE A 33 -5.84 -0.45 6.11
CA ILE A 33 -6.98 0.40 5.82
C ILE A 33 -8.12 -0.47 5.28
N ASP A 34 -9.22 -0.54 6.04
CA ASP A 34 -10.47 -1.13 5.58
C ASP A 34 -11.33 -0.02 4.97
N MET A 35 -11.37 0.02 3.65
CA MET A 35 -12.00 1.08 2.85
C MET A 35 -13.35 0.64 2.29
N TYR A 36 -14.30 1.57 2.28
CA TYR A 36 -15.55 1.44 1.53
C TYR A 36 -15.60 2.52 0.44
N VAL A 37 -15.82 2.10 -0.80
CA VAL A 37 -15.91 2.97 -1.96
C VAL A 37 -17.30 2.93 -2.59
N SER A 38 -17.66 4.00 -3.30
CA SER A 38 -18.89 4.03 -4.09
C SER A 38 -18.62 3.71 -5.57
N LEU A 39 -19.68 3.75 -6.38
CA LEU A 39 -19.59 3.47 -7.80
C LEU A 39 -18.61 4.44 -8.49
N PRO A 40 -17.74 3.93 -9.38
CA PRO A 40 -16.78 4.77 -10.08
C PRO A 40 -17.46 5.72 -11.05
N VAL A 41 -16.87 6.90 -11.20
CA VAL A 41 -17.22 7.87 -12.25
C VAL A 41 -16.16 7.81 -13.33
N ASN A 42 -16.57 7.40 -14.54
CA ASN A 42 -15.67 7.23 -15.66
C ASN A 42 -15.54 8.51 -16.48
N THR A 43 -14.30 8.85 -16.83
CA THR A 43 -13.95 9.95 -17.73
C THR A 43 -13.21 9.39 -18.95
N THR A 44 -13.73 9.65 -20.14
CA THR A 44 -13.06 9.27 -21.39
C THR A 44 -12.01 10.32 -21.75
N THR A 45 -10.77 9.87 -21.94
CA THR A 45 -9.64 10.70 -22.41
C THR A 45 -9.16 10.17 -23.77
N PRO A 46 -8.35 10.95 -24.53
CA PRO A 46 -7.70 10.42 -25.74
C PRO A 46 -6.82 9.19 -25.50
N ALA A 47 -6.33 9.01 -24.26
CA ALA A 47 -5.48 7.88 -23.87
C ALA A 47 -6.28 6.65 -23.37
N GLY A 48 -7.60 6.76 -23.24
CA GLY A 48 -8.46 5.68 -22.71
C GLY A 48 -9.39 6.17 -21.60
N ILE A 49 -10.04 5.20 -20.93
CA ILE A 49 -10.95 5.47 -19.81
C ILE A 49 -10.14 5.61 -18.53
N VAL A 50 -10.42 6.68 -17.78
CA VAL A 50 -9.95 6.88 -16.41
C VAL A 50 -11.16 6.86 -15.48
N SER A 51 -11.14 5.96 -14.52
CA SER A 51 -12.17 5.82 -13.48
C SER A 51 -11.74 6.57 -12.24
N LYS A 52 -12.61 7.42 -11.70
CA LYS A 52 -12.45 8.01 -10.38
C LYS A 52 -13.33 7.26 -9.39
N VAL A 53 -12.75 6.74 -8.32
CA VAL A 53 -13.42 5.93 -7.32
C VAL A 53 -13.63 6.76 -6.05
N PRO A 54 -14.87 7.18 -5.73
CA PRO A 54 -15.11 7.99 -4.54
C PRO A 54 -14.98 7.13 -3.27
N ILE A 55 -14.18 7.62 -2.31
CA ILE A 55 -13.99 6.99 -1.01
C ILE A 55 -15.10 7.45 -0.06
N VAL A 56 -15.89 6.52 0.44
CA VAL A 56 -17.02 6.78 1.34
C VAL A 56 -16.57 6.70 2.80
N SER A 57 -15.74 5.73 3.15
CA SER A 57 -15.12 5.62 4.47
C SER A 57 -13.82 4.82 4.40
N GLY A 58 -13.03 4.90 5.47
CA GLY A 58 -11.89 4.01 5.64
C GLY A 58 -11.43 3.98 7.09
N ALA A 59 -11.48 2.82 7.74
CA ALA A 59 -10.94 2.64 9.08
C ALA A 59 -9.45 2.30 8.99
N ILE A 60 -8.63 2.88 9.86
CA ILE A 60 -7.18 2.70 9.85
C ILE A 60 -6.77 2.03 11.15
N THR A 61 -5.98 0.97 11.04
CA THR A 61 -5.44 0.25 12.20
C THR A 61 -3.94 -0.02 12.05
N GLY A 62 -3.23 -0.13 13.18
CA GLY A 62 -1.82 -0.47 13.23
C GLY A 62 -0.97 0.59 13.94
N GLY A 63 0.14 0.97 13.32
CA GLY A 63 1.07 1.99 13.81
C GLY A 63 0.46 3.40 13.86
N PHE A 64 -0.59 3.66 13.09
CA PHE A 64 -1.42 4.86 13.15
C PHE A 64 -2.89 4.42 13.11
N ASN A 65 -3.68 4.78 14.13
CA ASN A 65 -5.08 4.40 14.22
C ASN A 65 -5.97 5.62 13.96
N GLY A 66 -7.06 5.42 13.23
CA GLY A 66 -7.96 6.51 12.88
C GLY A 66 -8.83 6.21 11.67
N GLN A 67 -9.04 7.22 10.84
CA GLN A 67 -9.93 7.14 9.68
C GLN A 67 -9.42 7.93 8.47
N LEU A 68 -9.87 7.56 7.28
CA LEU A 68 -9.65 8.36 6.08
C LEU A 68 -10.52 9.62 6.10
N VAL A 69 -9.91 10.76 5.81
CA VAL A 69 -10.65 12.00 5.57
C VAL A 69 -11.40 11.87 4.23
N GLN A 70 -12.72 11.85 4.33
CA GLN A 70 -13.63 11.72 3.20
C GLN A 70 -13.59 12.98 2.33
N ASN A 71 -14.05 12.86 1.08
CA ASN A 71 -14.18 13.95 0.09
C ASN A 71 -12.87 14.62 -0.38
N ILE A 72 -11.75 14.38 0.30
CA ILE A 72 -10.41 14.85 -0.12
C ILE A 72 -9.56 13.67 -0.58
N SER A 73 -9.69 12.52 0.09
CA SER A 73 -9.02 11.30 -0.35
C SER A 73 -9.56 10.85 -1.72
N THR A 74 -8.68 10.48 -2.63
CA THR A 74 -9.00 10.11 -4.02
C THR A 74 -8.35 8.79 -4.41
N SER A 75 -9.01 8.06 -5.31
CA SER A 75 -8.47 6.90 -6.02
C SER A 75 -8.85 7.02 -7.50
N ASN A 76 -7.87 6.90 -8.38
CA ASN A 76 -8.04 6.92 -9.83
C ASN A 76 -7.45 5.65 -10.42
N GLU A 77 -8.10 5.13 -11.45
CA GLU A 77 -7.63 3.97 -12.21
C GLU A 77 -7.67 4.25 -13.70
N ALA A 78 -6.62 3.88 -14.43
CA ALA A 78 -6.57 3.99 -15.89
C ALA A 78 -6.28 2.62 -16.50
N MET A 79 -7.16 2.15 -17.39
CA MET A 79 -7.01 0.84 -18.03
C MET A 79 -5.77 0.78 -18.91
N LEU A 80 -5.01 -0.31 -18.83
CA LEU A 80 -3.79 -0.52 -19.60
C LEU A 80 -4.05 -1.45 -20.79
N PRO A 81 -3.50 -1.16 -21.99
CA PRO A 81 -3.69 -1.97 -23.19
C PRO A 81 -2.72 -3.15 -23.22
N LEU A 82 -2.85 -4.09 -22.27
CA LEU A 82 -2.00 -5.27 -22.18
C LEU A 82 -2.73 -6.54 -22.64
N THR A 83 -2.02 -7.43 -23.33
CA THR A 83 -2.57 -8.65 -23.95
C THR A 83 -2.67 -9.85 -22.99
N GLY A 84 -2.32 -9.68 -21.71
CA GLY A 84 -2.20 -10.76 -20.71
C GLY A 84 -3.23 -10.75 -19.59
N GLY A 85 -4.28 -9.93 -19.68
CA GLY A 85 -5.30 -9.77 -18.64
C GLY A 85 -5.84 -8.34 -18.59
N GLU A 86 -6.87 -8.10 -17.77
CA GLU A 86 -7.34 -6.76 -17.44
C GLU A 86 -6.43 -6.18 -16.37
N TYR A 87 -5.73 -5.11 -16.73
CA TYR A 87 -4.86 -4.37 -15.83
C TYR A 87 -5.22 -2.89 -15.86
N SER A 88 -5.07 -2.22 -14.73
CA SER A 88 -5.11 -0.77 -14.64
C SER A 88 -3.88 -0.26 -13.89
N SER A 89 -3.48 0.97 -14.19
CA SER A 89 -2.63 1.74 -13.28
C SER A 89 -3.52 2.46 -12.28
N SER A 90 -3.21 2.34 -10.99
CA SER A 90 -3.94 3.02 -9.92
C SER A 90 -3.06 4.10 -9.29
N ASP A 91 -3.65 5.26 -9.01
CA ASP A 91 -3.06 6.33 -8.20
C ASP A 91 -4.07 6.81 -7.15
N SER A 92 -3.61 7.02 -5.92
CA SER A 92 -4.47 7.48 -4.83
C SER A 92 -3.75 8.51 -3.99
N ASN A 93 -4.48 9.54 -3.55
CA ASN A 93 -4.00 10.45 -2.51
C ASN A 93 -4.94 10.31 -1.32
N LEU A 94 -4.43 9.83 -0.19
CA LEU A 94 -5.19 9.53 1.01
C LEU A 94 -4.75 10.48 2.13
N ILE A 95 -5.69 10.90 2.97
CA ILE A 95 -5.40 11.60 4.22
C ILE A 95 -5.88 10.73 5.37
N LEU A 96 -4.94 10.25 6.17
CA LEU A 96 -5.17 9.49 7.38
C LEU A 96 -5.28 10.47 8.54
N GLU A 97 -6.33 10.40 9.35
CA GLU A 97 -6.57 11.29 10.49
C GLU A 97 -6.86 10.47 11.75
N ASN A 98 -6.17 10.77 12.86
CA ASN A 98 -6.42 10.14 14.16
C ASN A 98 -7.47 10.92 14.98
N ASP A 99 -7.86 10.37 16.13
CA ASP A 99 -8.87 10.97 17.01
C ASP A 99 -8.44 12.35 17.59
N GLN A 100 -7.14 12.65 17.57
CA GLN A 100 -6.58 13.93 18.00
C GLN A 100 -6.50 14.97 16.87
N GLY A 101 -6.94 14.63 15.65
CA GLY A 101 -6.88 15.49 14.47
C GLY A 101 -5.49 15.57 13.81
N GLY A 102 -4.53 14.75 14.26
CA GLY A 102 -3.24 14.58 13.62
C GLY A 102 -3.38 13.88 12.27
N ARG A 103 -2.57 14.26 11.29
CA ARG A 103 -2.73 13.81 9.90
C ARG A 103 -1.47 13.25 9.28
N ILE A 104 -1.64 12.19 8.50
CA ILE A 104 -0.63 11.67 7.57
C ILE A 104 -1.22 11.72 6.16
N PHE A 105 -0.55 12.41 5.25
CA PHE A 105 -0.85 12.37 3.83
C PHE A 105 -0.11 11.19 3.19
N ALA A 106 -0.79 10.39 2.38
CA ALA A 106 -0.19 9.28 1.65
C ALA A 106 -0.49 9.41 0.15
N SER A 107 0.55 9.42 -0.68
CA SER A 107 0.44 9.37 -2.14
C SER A 107 0.86 8.00 -2.64
N LEU A 108 -0.08 7.27 -3.21
CA LEU A 108 0.04 5.88 -3.63
C LEU A 108 0.06 5.77 -5.16
N ARG A 109 0.83 4.81 -5.66
CA ARG A 109 0.80 4.42 -7.08
C ARG A 109 1.12 2.95 -7.24
N GLY A 110 0.43 2.28 -8.16
CA GLY A 110 0.81 0.94 -8.59
C GLY A 110 -0.07 0.38 -9.70
N LEU A 111 -0.17 -0.96 -9.73
CA LEU A 111 -0.90 -1.71 -10.75
C LEU A 111 -1.97 -2.56 -10.09
N THR A 112 -3.15 -2.59 -10.70
CA THR A 112 -4.26 -3.44 -10.30
C THR A 112 -4.54 -4.47 -11.39
N THR A 113 -4.78 -5.70 -10.97
CA THR A 113 -5.16 -6.84 -11.82
C THR A 113 -6.56 -7.30 -11.44
N TYR A 114 -7.34 -7.68 -12.44
CA TYR A 114 -8.75 -8.04 -12.26
C TYR A 114 -8.95 -9.53 -12.59
N ALA A 115 -9.57 -10.27 -11.67
CA ALA A 115 -9.91 -11.68 -11.88
C ALA A 115 -11.05 -12.10 -10.94
N ASN A 116 -11.90 -13.03 -11.39
CA ASN A 116 -12.92 -13.68 -10.55
C ASN A 116 -13.84 -12.72 -9.75
N MET A 117 -14.23 -11.59 -10.35
CA MET A 117 -15.02 -10.54 -9.69
C MET A 117 -14.33 -9.88 -8.46
N ALA A 118 -13.00 -9.97 -8.40
CA ALA A 118 -12.17 -9.25 -7.46
C ALA A 118 -11.05 -8.49 -8.18
N LEU A 119 -10.44 -7.56 -7.46
CA LEU A 119 -9.21 -6.91 -7.85
C LEU A 119 -8.13 -7.20 -6.81
N HIS A 120 -6.90 -7.27 -7.29
CA HIS A 120 -5.70 -7.30 -6.46
C HIS A 120 -4.68 -6.33 -7.06
N GLY A 121 -4.01 -5.56 -6.23
CA GLY A 121 -3.01 -4.64 -6.71
C GLY A 121 -1.85 -4.48 -5.76
N PHE A 122 -0.77 -3.97 -6.34
CA PHE A 122 0.51 -3.82 -5.67
C PHE A 122 1.21 -2.56 -6.17
N GLY A 123 1.88 -1.86 -5.26
CA GLY A 123 2.48 -0.57 -5.54
C GLY A 123 3.33 -0.03 -4.41
N SER A 124 3.47 1.28 -4.41
CA SER A 124 4.26 2.02 -3.42
C SER A 124 3.55 3.29 -2.96
N ALA A 125 3.88 3.75 -1.76
CA ALA A 125 3.43 5.03 -1.22
C ALA A 125 4.56 5.88 -0.65
N PHE A 126 4.38 7.19 -0.77
CA PHE A 126 5.13 8.19 -0.01
C PHE A 126 4.21 8.82 1.02
N LEU A 127 4.68 8.93 2.26
CA LEU A 127 3.93 9.52 3.36
C LEU A 127 4.54 10.86 3.77
N ALA A 128 3.69 11.76 4.26
CA ALA A 128 4.08 13.07 4.77
C ALA A 128 3.23 13.46 5.99
N THR A 129 3.88 13.94 7.05
CA THR A 129 3.23 14.40 8.28
C THR A 129 4.07 15.44 9.03
N ASP A 130 3.39 16.29 9.80
CA ASP A 130 3.97 17.21 10.76
C ASP A 130 3.95 16.66 12.22
N LEU A 131 3.48 15.42 12.42
CA LEU A 131 3.47 14.76 13.72
C LEU A 131 4.87 14.26 14.09
N GLU A 132 5.43 14.82 15.16
CA GLU A 132 6.82 14.57 15.57
C GLU A 132 7.12 13.08 15.81
N GLU A 133 6.20 12.37 16.46
CA GLU A 133 6.29 10.92 16.71
C GLU A 133 6.29 10.06 15.44
N PHE A 134 5.84 10.60 14.31
CA PHE A 134 5.77 9.93 13.01
C PHE A 134 6.72 10.52 11.95
N TYR A 135 7.62 11.46 12.28
CA TYR A 135 8.51 12.08 11.28
C TYR A 135 9.34 11.11 10.45
N TRP A 136 9.62 9.92 10.99
CA TRP A 136 10.33 8.87 10.26
C TRP A 136 9.62 8.49 8.94
N VAL A 137 8.28 8.56 8.86
CA VAL A 137 7.53 8.20 7.64
C VAL A 137 7.83 9.12 6.46
N ASN A 138 8.27 10.35 6.73
CA ASN A 138 8.59 11.35 5.70
C ASN A 138 9.85 10.98 4.89
N GLY A 139 10.70 10.10 5.44
CA GLY A 139 11.97 9.67 4.83
C GLY A 139 11.91 8.31 4.15
N GLU A 140 10.77 7.62 4.19
CA GLU A 140 10.63 6.22 3.80
C GLU A 140 9.77 6.03 2.54
N VAL A 141 9.97 4.87 1.89
CA VAL A 141 9.07 4.37 0.84
C VAL A 141 8.32 3.18 1.40
N PHE A 142 7.00 3.20 1.27
CA PHE A 142 6.14 2.11 1.70
C PHE A 142 5.76 1.26 0.50
N LEU A 143 5.74 -0.06 0.68
CA LEU A 143 5.05 -0.96 -0.23
C LEU A 143 3.57 -0.96 0.13
N VAL A 144 2.73 -1.01 -0.90
CA VAL A 144 1.28 -1.10 -0.70
C VAL A 144 0.75 -2.30 -1.45
N GLU A 145 -0.01 -3.10 -0.76
CA GLU A 145 -0.82 -4.17 -1.33
C GLU A 145 -2.28 -3.87 -1.08
N TRP A 146 -3.14 -4.17 -2.05
CA TRP A 146 -4.57 -4.02 -1.87
C TRP A 146 -5.37 -5.11 -2.57
N GLU A 147 -6.55 -5.37 -2.03
CA GLU A 147 -7.57 -6.19 -2.66
C GLU A 147 -8.93 -5.52 -2.55
N GLY A 148 -9.83 -5.86 -3.45
CA GLY A 148 -11.17 -5.31 -3.43
C GLY A 148 -12.18 -6.20 -4.13
N ASN A 149 -13.45 -6.02 -3.76
CA ASN A 149 -14.56 -6.79 -4.29
C ASN A 149 -15.58 -5.87 -4.98
N PHE A 150 -15.79 -6.09 -6.28
CA PHE A 150 -16.64 -5.22 -7.10
C PHE A 150 -18.11 -5.18 -6.66
N MET A 151 -18.60 -6.26 -6.02
CA MET A 151 -20.00 -6.39 -5.63
C MET A 151 -20.32 -5.67 -4.32
N THR A 152 -19.31 -5.50 -3.47
CA THR A 152 -19.50 -4.97 -2.12
C THR A 152 -18.97 -3.55 -1.97
N GLY A 153 -18.07 -3.09 -2.84
CA GLY A 153 -17.38 -1.82 -2.66
C GLY A 153 -16.38 -1.82 -1.49
N LEU A 154 -16.10 -2.98 -0.91
CA LEU A 154 -15.07 -3.14 0.10
C LEU A 154 -13.70 -3.29 -0.57
N ALA A 155 -12.72 -2.58 -0.03
CA ALA A 155 -11.32 -2.70 -0.39
C ALA A 155 -10.44 -2.67 0.86
N GLN A 156 -9.39 -3.48 0.87
CA GLN A 156 -8.41 -3.53 1.95
C GLN A 156 -7.06 -3.11 1.42
N PHE A 157 -6.37 -2.25 2.16
CA PHE A 157 -5.00 -1.83 1.84
C PHE A 157 -4.09 -2.16 3.01
N GLN A 158 -2.88 -2.60 2.70
CA GLN A 158 -1.80 -2.78 3.66
C GLN A 158 -0.58 -1.98 3.21
N LEU A 159 -0.17 -1.01 4.02
CA LEU A 159 1.07 -0.27 3.83
C LEU A 159 2.15 -0.91 4.70
N SER A 160 3.28 -1.26 4.10
CA SER A 160 4.42 -1.88 4.78
C SER A 160 5.69 -1.10 4.53
N THR A 161 6.47 -0.85 5.59
CA THR A 161 7.80 -0.25 5.46
C THR A 161 8.81 -1.29 4.99
N ILE A 162 9.80 -0.86 4.21
CA ILE A 162 10.95 -1.68 3.83
C ILE A 162 12.02 -1.52 4.90
N THR A 163 12.05 -2.43 5.87
CA THR A 163 13.02 -2.40 6.98
C THR A 163 14.42 -2.86 6.58
N SER A 164 14.57 -3.41 5.38
CA SER A 164 15.88 -3.56 4.77
C SER A 164 15.79 -3.46 3.24
N GLY A 165 16.66 -2.67 2.63
CA GLY A 165 16.82 -2.67 1.17
C GLY A 165 17.76 -1.58 0.67
N GLY A 166 18.91 -1.97 0.11
CA GLY A 166 19.59 -1.08 -0.86
C GLY A 166 21.09 -1.22 -1.06
N ARG A 167 21.90 -1.53 -0.04
CA ARG A 167 23.35 -1.81 -0.21
C ARG A 167 23.84 -2.86 0.81
N LYS A 168 24.79 -3.70 0.39
CA LYS A 168 25.51 -4.64 1.28
C LYS A 168 26.39 -3.92 2.32
N ASP A 169 26.63 -2.61 2.17
CA ASP A 169 27.72 -1.89 2.83
C ASP A 169 27.33 -1.07 4.08
N ASN A 170 26.06 -1.06 4.52
CA ASN A 170 25.60 -0.33 5.73
C ASN A 170 25.99 1.17 5.76
N GLN A 171 26.27 1.80 4.61
CA GLN A 171 26.69 3.20 4.59
C GLN A 171 25.50 4.16 4.74
N THR A 172 25.70 5.22 5.50
CA THR A 172 24.72 6.30 5.71
C THR A 172 24.28 6.91 4.38
N ILE A 173 22.96 7.00 4.17
CA ILE A 173 22.40 7.74 3.04
C ILE A 173 22.62 9.23 3.32
N LYS A 174 23.53 9.87 2.56
CA LYS A 174 23.91 11.27 2.74
C LYS A 174 22.71 12.24 2.71
N ALA A 175 21.64 11.90 2.00
CA ALA A 175 20.40 12.68 1.92
C ALA A 175 19.54 12.62 3.20
N LEU A 176 19.81 11.69 4.12
CA LEU A 176 19.14 11.55 5.42
C LEU A 176 20.00 12.06 6.58
N ALA A 177 21.20 12.61 6.29
CA ALA A 177 22.03 13.25 7.30
C ALA A 177 21.51 14.68 7.58
N PRO A 178 21.72 15.21 8.80
CA PRO A 178 21.44 16.61 9.11
C PRO A 178 22.11 17.55 8.09
N PRO A 179 21.49 18.71 7.76
CA PRO A 179 22.12 19.71 6.91
C PRO A 179 23.53 20.05 7.43
N GLN A 180 24.52 20.03 6.54
CA GLN A 180 25.86 20.54 6.79
C GLN A 180 25.94 22.02 6.47
#